data_AF-A0A8S8YKL4-F1
#
_entry.id   AF-A0A8S8YKL4-F1
#
_cell.length_a   1.000
_cell.length_b   1.000
_cell.length_c   1.000
_cell.angle_alpha   90.00
_cell.angle_beta   90.00
_cell.angle_gamma   90.00
#
_symmetry.space_group_name_H-M   'P 1'
#
loop_
_entity.id
_entity.type
_entity.pdbx_description
1 polymer ?
#
loop_
_entity_poly.entity_id
_entity_poly.type
_entity_poly.pdbx_seq_one_letter_code
_entity_poly.pdbx_strand_id
1 'polypeptide(L)'
;MALGGVALDPFLEGDVHDAAWWSIAGMPALFGALTVLPIAATCKRFFGTGAGAIGAWLMALMPGHVSHSTFALADHDAFVILFMSLDSTSGYALLIPLATISYSRTPTGTLFTLSREFVQHSRSTLLLWHKPSWLVFPFCTVALGWKGFVYGLAIVYAAFFVQTAINLVRRRDSMPVTAAIIVMMLTTFILPLPFYGNLQLNLIWDARGFPKPLFYIVGFTIINGWIVTAFRDKPWLMVIIMGAGISTVLLGTLYILQVLGIFQRLGRTDNRWILLHQEQGLRNHC
;
A
#
# COMPACT_ATOMS: atom_id res chain seq x y z
N MET A 1 20.58 -9.51 -1.73
CA MET A 1 21.94 -9.15 -1.27
C MET A 1 22.98 -10.18 -1.71
N ALA A 2 22.74 -11.49 -1.53
CA ALA A 2 23.60 -12.54 -2.12
C ALA A 2 23.82 -12.40 -3.64
N LEU A 3 22.75 -12.10 -4.40
CA LEU A 3 22.85 -11.86 -5.85
C LEU A 3 23.68 -10.63 -6.23
N GLY A 4 23.73 -9.60 -5.38
CA GLY A 4 24.56 -8.42 -5.63
C GLY A 4 26.04 -8.71 -5.37
N GLY A 5 26.36 -9.57 -4.40
CA GLY A 5 27.71 -10.10 -4.19
C GLY A 5 28.20 -10.91 -5.39
N VAL A 6 27.37 -11.81 -5.93
CA VAL A 6 27.69 -12.59 -7.15
C VAL A 6 27.91 -11.71 -8.38
N ALA A 7 27.20 -10.58 -8.50
CA ALA A 7 27.40 -9.64 -9.59
C ALA A 7 28.68 -8.79 -9.46
N LEU A 8 29.18 -8.62 -8.23
CA LEU A 8 30.38 -7.86 -7.88
C LEU A 8 31.64 -8.72 -7.81
N ASP A 9 31.48 -10.03 -7.62
CA ASP A 9 32.51 -11.07 -7.63
C ASP A 9 33.48 -11.00 -8.83
N PRO A 10 33.05 -10.76 -10.09
CA PRO A 10 33.98 -10.64 -11.22
C PRO A 10 34.75 -9.31 -11.26
N PHE A 11 34.39 -8.32 -10.44
CA PHE A 11 35.02 -6.99 -10.42
C PHE A 11 35.88 -6.73 -9.18
N LEU A 12 35.73 -7.55 -8.14
CA LEU A 12 36.49 -7.48 -6.90
C LEU A 12 37.29 -8.77 -6.77
N GLU A 13 38.61 -8.71 -6.86
CA GLU A 13 39.54 -9.84 -6.71
C GLU A 13 39.59 -10.41 -5.27
N GLY A 14 38.53 -10.22 -4.46
CA GLY A 14 38.45 -10.58 -3.04
C GLY A 14 37.51 -11.76 -2.77
N ASP A 15 37.51 -12.24 -1.52
CA ASP A 15 36.62 -13.32 -1.07
C ASP A 15 35.12 -12.96 -1.27
N VAL A 16 34.28 -13.97 -1.53
CA VAL A 16 32.83 -13.79 -1.79
C VAL A 16 32.14 -13.05 -0.64
N HIS A 17 32.68 -13.20 0.58
CA HIS A 17 32.23 -12.49 1.77
C HIS A 17 32.43 -10.96 1.67
N ASP A 18 33.58 -10.52 1.18
CA ASP A 18 33.90 -9.09 1.03
C ASP A 18 33.07 -8.47 -0.10
N ALA A 19 32.89 -9.18 -1.21
CA ALA A 19 32.02 -8.74 -2.30
C ALA A 19 30.55 -8.60 -1.84
N ALA A 20 30.07 -9.52 -1.00
CA ALA A 20 28.75 -9.42 -0.39
C ALA A 20 28.67 -8.22 0.58
N TRP A 21 29.72 -7.94 1.35
CA TRP A 21 29.77 -6.80 2.26
C TRP A 21 29.72 -5.46 1.52
N TRP A 22 30.51 -5.28 0.46
CA TRP A 22 30.49 -4.08 -0.38
C TRP A 22 29.13 -3.87 -1.05
N SER A 23 28.49 -4.96 -1.49
CA SER A 23 27.11 -4.94 -2.01
C SER A 23 26.12 -4.45 -0.96
N ILE A 24 26.16 -4.99 0.26
CA ILE A 24 25.26 -4.59 1.36
C ILE A 24 25.50 -3.13 1.75
N ALA A 25 26.75 -2.69 1.83
CA ALA A 25 27.12 -1.32 2.22
C ALA A 25 26.79 -0.26 1.16
N GLY A 26 26.86 -0.61 -0.13
CA GLY A 26 26.60 0.32 -1.24
C GLY A 26 25.13 0.49 -1.62
N MET A 27 24.28 -0.51 -1.35
CA MET A 27 22.87 -0.50 -1.76
C MET A 27 22.03 0.64 -1.18
N PRO A 28 22.17 1.06 0.10
CA PRO A 28 21.44 2.20 0.64
C PRO A 28 21.75 3.51 -0.09
N ALA A 29 23.03 3.74 -0.42
CA ALA A 29 23.47 4.90 -1.18
C ALA A 29 22.94 4.87 -2.62
N LEU A 30 22.93 3.69 -3.26
CA LEU A 30 22.36 3.51 -4.58
C LEU A 30 20.86 3.79 -4.60
N PHE A 31 20.10 3.20 -3.66
CA PHE A 31 18.66 3.46 -3.55
C PHE A 31 18.37 4.92 -3.24
N GLY A 32 19.13 5.53 -2.32
CA GLY A 32 19.07 6.95 -1.99
C GLY A 32 19.25 7.85 -3.21
N ALA A 33 20.26 7.58 -4.05
CA ALA A 33 20.49 8.32 -5.28
C ALA A 33 19.37 8.11 -6.31
N LEU A 34 18.88 6.88 -6.47
CA LEU A 34 17.78 6.57 -7.40
C LEU A 34 16.46 7.25 -7.01
N THR A 35 16.22 7.54 -5.72
CA THR A 35 14.99 8.21 -5.26
C THR A 35 14.81 9.61 -5.85
N VAL A 36 15.89 10.25 -6.29
CA VAL A 36 15.85 11.58 -6.90
C VAL A 36 15.04 11.57 -8.20
N LEU A 37 15.10 10.48 -8.98
CA LEU A 37 14.40 10.34 -10.27
C LEU A 37 12.86 10.35 -10.14
N PRO A 38 12.22 9.51 -9.30
CA PRO A 38 10.76 9.55 -9.14
C PRO A 38 10.26 10.87 -8.55
N ILE A 39 11.01 11.48 -7.62
CA ILE A 39 10.65 12.79 -7.06
C ILE A 39 10.68 13.87 -8.15
N ALA A 40 11.73 13.89 -8.97
CA ALA A 40 11.84 14.80 -10.11
C ALA A 40 10.68 14.60 -11.10
N ALA A 41 10.34 13.35 -11.40
CA ALA A 41 9.24 13.00 -12.31
C ALA A 41 7.88 13.45 -11.77
N THR A 42 7.65 13.31 -10.46
CA THR A 42 6.40 13.74 -9.81
C THR A 42 6.28 15.27 -9.82
N CYS A 43 7.33 15.98 -9.40
CA CYS A 43 7.35 17.45 -9.40
C CYS A 43 7.18 18.02 -10.82
N LYS A 44 7.85 17.41 -11.81
CA LYS A 44 7.72 17.79 -13.23
C LYS A 44 6.28 17.70 -13.73
N ARG A 45 5.50 16.75 -13.23
CA ARG A 45 4.11 16.55 -13.66
C ARG A 45 3.13 17.52 -13.05
N PHE A 46 3.28 17.88 -11.78
CA PHE A 46 2.37 18.80 -11.10
C PHE A 46 2.67 20.26 -11.40
N PHE A 47 3.96 20.63 -11.46
CA PHE A 47 4.40 22.02 -11.45
C PHE A 47 5.27 22.40 -12.67
N GLY A 48 5.52 21.46 -13.59
CA GLY A 48 6.31 21.70 -14.81
C GLY A 48 7.81 21.39 -14.67
N THR A 49 8.55 21.50 -15.78
CA THR A 49 9.97 21.08 -15.89
C THR A 49 10.90 21.74 -14.89
N GLY A 50 10.75 23.05 -14.64
CA GLY A 50 11.58 23.79 -13.69
C GLY A 50 11.42 23.29 -12.26
N ALA A 51 10.18 23.02 -11.83
CA ALA A 51 9.90 22.45 -10.52
C ALA A 51 10.43 21.02 -10.37
N GLY A 52 10.46 20.24 -11.45
CA GLY A 52 11.10 18.92 -11.48
C GLY A 52 12.59 18.98 -11.14
N ALA A 53 13.32 19.93 -11.73
CA ALA A 53 14.75 20.12 -11.47
C ALA A 53 15.03 20.60 -10.04
N ILE A 54 14.21 21.54 -9.53
CA ILE A 54 14.33 22.03 -8.15
C ILE A 54 14.01 20.90 -7.15
N GLY A 55 12.96 20.11 -7.40
CA GLY A 55 12.61 18.95 -6.56
C GLY A 55 13.71 17.89 -6.52
N ALA A 56 14.36 17.63 -7.66
CA ALA A 56 15.51 16.73 -7.73
C ALA A 56 16.68 17.25 -6.87
N TRP A 57 17.00 18.53 -7.00
CA TRP A 57 18.09 19.18 -6.27
C TRP A 57 17.84 19.20 -4.75
N LEU A 58 16.62 19.55 -4.34
CA LEU A 58 16.24 19.54 -2.92
C LEU A 58 16.29 18.14 -2.31
N MET A 59 15.81 17.13 -3.03
CA MET A 59 15.83 15.75 -2.54
C MET A 59 17.27 15.22 -2.38
N ALA A 60 18.15 15.55 -3.33
CA ALA A 60 19.55 15.12 -3.29
C ALA A 60 20.33 15.72 -2.10
N LEU A 61 19.97 16.93 -1.65
CA LEU A 61 20.68 17.64 -0.57
C LEU A 61 19.95 17.63 0.77
N MET A 62 18.76 17.02 0.85
CA MET A 62 17.97 17.02 2.08
C MET A 62 18.70 16.21 3.17
N PRO A 63 19.12 16.83 4.29
CA PRO A 63 19.94 16.14 5.30
C PRO A 63 19.26 14.92 5.90
N GLY A 64 17.94 14.99 6.11
CA GLY A 64 17.15 13.87 6.63
C GLY A 64 16.99 12.70 5.64
N HIS A 65 17.08 12.95 4.33
CA HIS A 65 17.16 11.88 3.34
C HIS A 65 18.53 11.24 3.37
N VAL A 66 19.57 12.08 3.28
CA VAL A 66 20.97 11.62 3.22
C VAL A 66 21.34 10.81 4.46
N SER A 67 20.91 11.21 5.67
CA SER A 67 21.25 10.51 6.92
C SER A 67 20.70 9.09 7.00
N HIS A 68 19.61 8.79 6.29
CA HIS A 68 18.99 7.45 6.23
C HIS A 68 19.31 6.70 4.93
N SER A 69 20.17 7.25 4.07
CA SER A 69 20.61 6.65 2.82
C SER A 69 22.12 6.72 2.62
N THR A 70 22.91 6.81 3.70
CA THR A 70 24.37 6.87 3.62
C THR A 70 24.97 5.51 3.30
N PHE A 71 26.18 5.53 2.75
CA PHE A 71 27.02 4.33 2.60
C PHE A 71 27.21 3.62 3.96
N ALA A 72 27.20 2.28 3.94
CA ALA A 72 27.30 1.40 5.11
C ALA A 72 26.13 1.40 6.10
N LEU A 73 25.08 2.21 5.90
CA LEU A 73 23.85 2.14 6.70
C LEU A 73 22.84 1.19 6.04
N ALA A 74 23.09 -0.11 6.16
CA ALA A 74 22.30 -1.17 5.53
C ALA A 74 20.95 -1.41 6.24
N ASP A 75 20.06 -0.42 6.17
CA ASP A 75 18.69 -0.49 6.71
C ASP A 75 17.63 -0.43 5.58
N HIS A 76 16.37 -0.71 5.89
CA HIS A 76 15.27 -0.72 4.91
C HIS A 76 14.82 0.68 4.48
N ASP A 77 15.23 1.75 5.16
CA ASP A 77 14.68 3.10 4.96
C ASP A 77 14.88 3.62 3.53
N ALA A 78 16.10 3.56 2.99
CA ALA A 78 16.39 3.99 1.62
C ALA A 78 15.62 3.19 0.56
N PHE A 79 15.40 1.89 0.82
CA PHE A 79 14.58 1.02 -0.01
C PHE A 79 13.10 1.45 0.02
N VAL A 80 12.54 1.72 1.20
CA VAL A 80 11.14 2.15 1.36
C VAL A 80 10.90 3.48 0.63
N ILE A 81 11.79 4.46 0.81
CA ILE A 81 11.63 5.79 0.21
C ILE A 81 11.69 5.69 -1.32
N LEU A 82 12.55 4.85 -1.88
CA LEU A 82 12.64 4.63 -3.33
C LEU A 82 11.32 4.10 -3.91
N PHE A 83 10.86 2.96 -3.38
CA PHE A 83 9.69 2.29 -3.94
C PHE A 83 8.38 3.03 -3.63
N MET A 84 8.29 3.73 -2.50
CA MET A 84 7.14 4.58 -2.19
C MET A 84 7.08 5.85 -3.08
N SER A 85 8.24 6.39 -3.48
CA SER A 85 8.32 7.51 -4.42
C SER A 85 8.01 7.08 -5.86
N LEU A 86 8.46 5.88 -6.26
CA LEU A 86 8.11 5.26 -7.55
C LEU A 86 6.61 5.01 -7.64
N ASP A 87 6.00 4.50 -6.57
CA ASP A 87 4.55 4.34 -6.47
C ASP A 87 3.82 5.65 -6.73
N SER A 88 4.19 6.71 -6.00
CA SER A 88 3.60 8.04 -6.16
C SER A 88 3.63 8.48 -7.63
N THR A 89 4.78 8.33 -8.28
CA THR A 89 4.95 8.70 -9.71
C THR A 89 4.03 7.88 -10.63
N SER A 90 3.93 6.58 -10.42
CA SER A 90 3.08 5.68 -11.20
C SER A 90 1.59 5.92 -10.95
N GLY A 91 1.20 6.21 -9.70
CA GLY A 91 -0.18 6.42 -9.29
C GLY A 91 -0.78 7.66 -9.90
N TYR A 92 -0.05 8.78 -9.83
CA TYR A 92 -0.47 10.01 -10.48
C TYR A 92 -0.48 9.91 -12.02
N ALA A 93 0.35 9.04 -12.61
CA ALA A 93 0.37 8.79 -14.07
C ALA A 93 -0.96 8.22 -14.58
N LEU A 94 -1.63 7.42 -13.74
CA LEU A 94 -2.86 6.72 -14.08
C LEU A 94 -4.10 7.57 -13.78
N LEU A 95 -4.09 8.35 -12.70
CA LEU A 95 -5.25 9.10 -12.22
C LEU A 95 -5.62 10.29 -13.12
N ILE A 96 -4.64 10.98 -13.71
CA ILE A 96 -4.86 12.16 -14.57
C ILE A 96 -5.67 11.82 -15.84
N PRO A 97 -5.32 10.79 -16.64
CA PRO A 97 -6.12 10.43 -17.81
C PRO A 97 -7.47 9.79 -17.44
N LEU A 98 -7.55 9.02 -16.34
CA LEU A 98 -8.80 8.40 -15.90
C LEU A 98 -9.85 9.41 -15.43
N ALA A 99 -9.43 10.53 -14.84
CA ALA A 99 -10.32 11.62 -14.44
C ALA A 99 -10.97 12.37 -15.63
N THR A 100 -10.54 12.08 -16.86
CA THR A 100 -10.99 12.74 -18.10
C THR A 100 -12.05 11.92 -18.84
N ILE A 101 -12.34 10.68 -18.42
CA ILE A 101 -13.37 9.86 -19.06
C ILE A 101 -14.75 10.41 -18.70
N SER A 102 -15.46 10.88 -19.72
CA SER A 102 -16.79 11.48 -19.60
C SER A 102 -17.84 10.46 -19.13
N TYR A 103 -18.70 10.95 -18.26
CA TYR A 103 -19.89 10.32 -17.68
C TYR A 103 -20.82 9.75 -18.77
N SER A 104 -20.89 8.42 -18.90
CA SER A 104 -22.00 7.74 -19.59
C SER A 104 -23.07 7.40 -18.56
N ARG A 105 -24.26 7.97 -18.73
CA ARG A 105 -25.42 7.74 -17.86
C ARG A 105 -26.18 6.51 -18.34
N THR A 106 -25.65 5.32 -18.07
CA THR A 106 -26.40 4.08 -18.26
C THR A 106 -27.20 3.79 -16.99
N PRO A 107 -28.55 3.80 -17.04
CA PRO A 107 -29.37 3.53 -15.88
C PRO A 107 -29.17 2.07 -15.45
N THR A 108 -28.52 1.85 -14.31
CA THR A 108 -28.20 0.51 -13.81
C THR A 108 -29.14 0.14 -12.66
N GLY A 109 -30.17 -0.64 -12.96
CA GLY A 109 -31.16 -1.11 -11.98
C GLY A 109 -30.77 -2.42 -11.25
N THR A 110 -29.59 -2.99 -11.47
CA THR A 110 -29.25 -4.33 -10.95
C THR A 110 -27.77 -4.46 -10.59
N LEU A 111 -27.46 -5.19 -9.50
CA LEU A 111 -26.08 -5.47 -9.08
C LEU A 111 -25.21 -6.12 -10.17
N PHE A 112 -25.84 -6.89 -11.07
CA PHE A 112 -25.18 -7.58 -12.17
C PHE A 112 -24.75 -6.63 -13.32
N THR A 113 -25.43 -5.51 -13.51
CA THR A 113 -25.02 -4.52 -14.51
C THR A 113 -23.88 -3.66 -13.99
N LEU A 114 -23.88 -3.32 -12.70
CA LEU A 114 -22.74 -2.69 -12.01
C LEU A 114 -21.47 -3.55 -12.08
N SER A 115 -21.57 -4.86 -11.86
CA SER A 115 -20.41 -5.75 -11.96
C SER A 115 -19.88 -5.88 -13.40
N ARG A 116 -20.76 -5.89 -14.41
CA ARG A 116 -20.36 -5.87 -15.82
C ARG A 116 -19.69 -4.57 -16.23
N GLU A 117 -20.23 -3.43 -15.82
CA GLU A 117 -19.61 -2.12 -16.06
C GLU A 117 -18.27 -2.00 -15.33
N PHE A 118 -18.17 -2.47 -14.09
CA PHE A 118 -16.90 -2.57 -13.37
C PHE A 118 -15.89 -3.46 -14.09
N VAL A 119 -16.32 -4.59 -14.66
CA VAL A 119 -15.45 -5.49 -15.44
C VAL A 119 -15.05 -4.87 -16.78
N GLN A 120 -15.94 -4.16 -17.46
CA GLN A 120 -15.64 -3.49 -18.74
C GLN A 120 -14.74 -2.28 -18.54
N HIS A 121 -14.98 -1.51 -17.49
CA HIS A 121 -14.20 -0.34 -17.12
C HIS A 121 -12.86 -0.72 -16.50
N SER A 122 -12.84 -1.78 -15.69
CA SER A 122 -11.57 -2.40 -15.29
C SER A 122 -10.88 -2.94 -16.53
N ARG A 123 -11.55 -3.54 -17.53
CA ARG A 123 -10.96 -3.99 -18.81
C ARG A 123 -10.36 -2.87 -19.68
N SER A 124 -10.91 -1.65 -19.69
CA SER A 124 -10.32 -0.51 -20.40
C SER A 124 -9.15 0.13 -19.62
N THR A 125 -9.25 0.15 -18.28
CA THR A 125 -8.14 0.51 -17.37
C THR A 125 -7.03 -0.55 -17.40
N LEU A 126 -7.42 -1.80 -17.58
CA LEU A 126 -6.60 -2.99 -17.78
C LEU A 126 -5.94 -2.89 -19.14
N LEU A 127 -6.62 -2.75 -20.29
CA LEU A 127 -6.03 -2.71 -21.65
C LEU A 127 -4.90 -1.69 -21.82
N LEU A 128 -4.79 -0.70 -20.93
CA LEU A 128 -3.58 0.05 -20.62
C LEU A 128 -2.48 -0.78 -19.88
N TRP A 129 -2.43 -2.10 -20.09
CA TRP A 129 -1.80 -3.13 -19.21
C TRP A 129 -0.28 -3.01 -19.10
N HIS A 130 0.35 -2.20 -19.96
CA HIS A 130 1.74 -1.81 -19.79
C HIS A 130 1.99 -0.87 -18.60
N LYS A 131 0.96 -0.25 -18.01
CA LYS A 131 1.08 0.77 -16.94
C LYS A 131 0.63 0.35 -15.52
N PRO A 132 -0.44 -0.45 -15.28
CA PRO A 132 -0.90 -0.76 -13.92
C PRO A 132 0.02 -1.74 -13.17
N SER A 133 0.73 -2.62 -13.88
CA SER A 133 1.78 -3.44 -13.27
C SER A 133 2.82 -2.59 -12.52
N TRP A 134 3.26 -1.49 -13.13
CA TRP A 134 4.22 -0.54 -12.52
C TRP A 134 3.65 0.29 -11.36
N LEU A 135 2.32 0.33 -11.21
CA LEU A 135 1.66 0.99 -10.08
C LEU A 135 1.66 0.08 -8.84
N VAL A 136 1.43 -1.22 -9.02
CA VAL A 136 1.18 -2.12 -7.90
C VAL A 136 2.47 -2.78 -7.40
N PHE A 137 3.44 -3.02 -8.28
CA PHE A 137 4.71 -3.64 -7.92
C PHE A 137 5.50 -2.89 -6.84
N PRO A 138 5.61 -1.55 -6.87
CA PRO A 138 6.34 -0.82 -5.83
C PRO A 138 5.68 -0.98 -4.45
N PHE A 139 4.35 -0.87 -4.33
CA PHE A 139 3.65 -1.11 -3.06
C PHE A 139 3.85 -2.53 -2.52
N CYS A 140 3.77 -3.54 -3.38
CA CYS A 140 4.01 -4.93 -2.98
C CYS A 140 5.46 -5.16 -2.53
N THR A 141 6.40 -4.48 -3.18
CA THR A 141 7.83 -4.55 -2.85
C THR A 141 8.11 -3.91 -1.49
N VAL A 142 7.53 -2.73 -1.21
CA VAL A 142 7.58 -2.10 0.12
C VAL A 142 6.90 -3.00 1.16
N ALA A 143 5.81 -3.66 0.79
CA ALA A 143 5.08 -4.53 1.69
C ALA A 143 5.84 -5.76 2.15
N LEU A 144 6.79 -6.24 1.34
CA LEU A 144 7.70 -7.32 1.71
C LEU A 144 8.91 -6.81 2.50
N GLY A 145 9.36 -5.58 2.26
CA GLY A 145 10.58 -5.04 2.87
C GLY A 145 10.39 -4.28 4.19
N TRP A 146 9.21 -3.72 4.46
CA TRP A 146 9.02 -2.87 5.65
C TRP A 146 7.67 -3.02 6.34
N LYS A 147 7.71 -3.00 7.67
CA LYS A 147 6.50 -3.23 8.47
C LYS A 147 5.45 -2.12 8.39
N GLY A 148 5.88 -0.90 8.12
CA GLY A 148 4.99 0.27 8.12
C GLY A 148 4.32 0.55 6.78
N PHE A 149 4.39 -0.31 5.76
CA PHE A 149 3.82 -0.01 4.43
C PHE A 149 2.32 0.33 4.49
N VAL A 150 1.62 -0.15 5.53
CA VAL A 150 0.22 0.14 5.80
C VAL A 150 -0.03 1.65 5.94
N TYR A 151 0.93 2.43 6.44
CA TYR A 151 0.82 3.89 6.49
C TYR A 151 0.70 4.49 5.09
N GLY A 152 1.46 3.97 4.12
CA GLY A 152 1.34 4.39 2.72
C GLY A 152 -0.03 4.08 2.15
N LEU A 153 -0.55 2.88 2.40
CA LEU A 153 -1.91 2.50 1.97
C LEU A 153 -2.99 3.34 2.66
N ALA A 154 -2.80 3.73 3.92
CA ALA A 154 -3.71 4.60 4.64
C ALA A 154 -3.75 6.01 4.04
N ILE A 155 -2.59 6.56 3.64
CA ILE A 155 -2.51 7.85 2.94
C ILE A 155 -3.24 7.77 1.60
N VAL A 156 -3.03 6.69 0.83
CA VAL A 156 -3.72 6.50 -0.45
C VAL A 156 -5.23 6.35 -0.25
N TYR A 157 -5.66 5.64 0.79
CA TYR A 157 -7.07 5.54 1.16
C TYR A 157 -7.67 6.90 1.54
N ALA A 158 -6.94 7.72 2.31
CA ALA A 158 -7.39 9.07 2.66
C ALA A 158 -7.50 9.96 1.42
N ALA A 159 -6.52 9.93 0.53
CA ALA A 159 -6.56 10.64 -0.76
C ALA A 159 -7.74 10.17 -1.62
N PHE A 160 -7.98 8.86 -1.68
CA PHE A 160 -9.13 8.27 -2.36
C PHE A 160 -10.45 8.79 -1.80
N PHE A 161 -10.61 8.79 -0.47
CA PHE A 161 -11.81 9.25 0.21
C PHE A 161 -12.10 10.73 -0.09
N VAL A 162 -11.08 11.59 -0.03
CA VAL A 162 -11.22 13.00 -0.39
C VAL A 162 -11.53 13.16 -1.87
N GLN A 163 -10.87 12.41 -2.75
CA GLN A 163 -11.09 12.47 -4.19
C GLN A 163 -12.52 12.04 -4.58
N THR A 164 -13.05 10.98 -3.98
CA THR A 164 -14.43 10.54 -4.23
C THR A 164 -15.43 11.54 -3.69
N ALA A 165 -15.19 12.15 -2.52
CA ALA A 165 -16.02 13.22 -1.99
C ALA A 165 -16.06 14.45 -2.92
N ILE A 166 -14.91 14.89 -3.43
CA ILE A 166 -14.82 16.00 -4.40
C ILE A 166 -15.54 15.64 -5.70
N ASN A 167 -15.32 14.43 -6.22
CA ASN A 167 -15.99 13.97 -7.43
C ASN A 167 -17.51 13.92 -7.27
N LEU A 168 -17.99 13.53 -6.09
CA LEU A 168 -19.41 13.50 -5.77
C LEU A 168 -20.02 14.92 -5.77
N VAL A 169 -19.33 15.90 -5.19
CA VAL A 169 -19.75 17.32 -5.23
C VAL A 169 -19.71 17.87 -6.66
N ARG A 170 -18.69 17.51 -7.44
CA ARG A 170 -18.51 17.95 -8.84
C ARG A 170 -19.30 17.11 -9.85
N ARG A 171 -20.10 16.14 -9.41
CA ARG A 171 -20.85 15.19 -10.25
C ARG A 171 -20.00 14.52 -11.34
N ARG A 172 -18.74 14.19 -11.02
CA ARG A 172 -17.84 13.44 -11.91
C ARG A 172 -17.91 11.95 -11.60
N ASP A 173 -17.78 11.13 -12.64
CA ASP A 173 -17.73 9.69 -12.49
C ASP A 173 -16.48 9.27 -11.71
N SER A 174 -16.66 8.42 -10.70
CA SER A 174 -15.59 7.89 -9.85
C SER A 174 -15.34 6.39 -10.08
N MET A 175 -16.13 5.73 -10.94
CA MET A 175 -15.97 4.31 -11.29
C MET A 175 -14.51 3.95 -11.67
N PRO A 176 -13.84 4.67 -12.58
CA PRO A 176 -12.43 4.41 -12.91
C PRO A 176 -11.49 4.41 -11.70
N VAL A 177 -11.61 5.44 -10.88
CA VAL A 177 -10.73 5.68 -9.73
C VAL A 177 -10.98 4.61 -8.66
N THR A 178 -12.25 4.29 -8.40
CA THR A 178 -12.64 3.24 -7.45
C THR A 178 -12.14 1.86 -7.90
N ALA A 179 -12.27 1.51 -9.18
CA ALA A 179 -11.79 0.24 -9.72
C ALA A 179 -10.26 0.11 -9.63
N ALA A 180 -9.52 1.14 -10.04
CA ALA A 180 -8.06 1.14 -9.98
C ALA A 180 -7.54 0.95 -8.53
N ILE A 181 -8.14 1.65 -7.57
CA ILE A 181 -7.72 1.60 -6.17
C ILE A 181 -8.11 0.29 -5.51
N ILE A 182 -9.29 -0.27 -5.82
CA ILE A 182 -9.68 -1.61 -5.34
C ILE A 182 -8.71 -2.68 -5.85
N VAL A 183 -8.36 -2.66 -7.14
CA VAL A 183 -7.39 -3.61 -7.72
C VAL A 183 -6.02 -3.45 -7.05
N MET A 184 -5.52 -2.22 -6.92
CA MET A 184 -4.24 -1.95 -6.26
C MET A 184 -4.22 -2.42 -4.80
N MET A 185 -5.28 -2.14 -4.03
CA MET A 185 -5.40 -2.55 -2.63
C MET A 185 -5.50 -4.06 -2.46
N LEU A 186 -6.29 -4.74 -3.31
CA LEU A 186 -6.42 -6.19 -3.29
C LEU A 186 -5.13 -6.90 -3.69
N THR A 187 -4.45 -6.43 -4.74
CA THR A 187 -3.20 -7.04 -5.18
C THR A 187 -2.08 -6.82 -4.16
N THR A 188 -2.02 -5.65 -3.52
CA THR A 188 -1.08 -5.36 -2.42
C THR A 188 -1.38 -6.19 -1.16
N PHE A 189 -2.63 -6.62 -0.97
CA PHE A 189 -2.97 -7.55 0.09
C PHE A 189 -2.57 -9.00 -0.25
N ILE A 190 -2.85 -9.46 -1.47
CA ILE A 190 -2.67 -10.86 -1.87
C ILE A 190 -1.20 -11.22 -2.04
N LEU A 191 -0.40 -10.36 -2.68
CA LEU A 191 0.99 -10.70 -3.04
C LEU A 191 1.91 -10.91 -1.84
N PRO A 192 1.85 -10.10 -0.76
CA PRO A 192 2.66 -10.34 0.43
C PRO A 192 2.11 -11.43 1.34
N LEU A 193 0.85 -11.86 1.15
CA LEU A 193 0.18 -12.83 2.02
C LEU A 193 0.97 -14.13 2.24
N PRO A 194 1.60 -14.75 1.23
CA PRO A 194 2.41 -15.96 1.44
C PRO A 194 3.62 -15.73 2.35
N PHE A 195 4.23 -14.55 2.29
CA PHE A 195 5.35 -14.20 3.16
C PHE A 195 4.90 -14.09 4.62
N TYR A 196 3.77 -13.41 4.85
CA TYR A 196 3.20 -13.23 6.19
C TYR A 196 2.51 -14.48 6.75
N GLY A 197 2.14 -15.43 5.87
CA GLY A 197 1.50 -16.69 6.23
C GLY A 197 2.44 -17.87 6.48
N ASN A 198 3.75 -17.67 6.40
CA ASN A 198 4.70 -18.69 6.82
C ASN A 198 4.50 -19.06 8.30
N LEU A 199 4.38 -20.37 8.55
CA LEU A 199 4.09 -20.96 9.87
C LEU A 199 5.08 -20.53 10.97
N GLN A 200 6.31 -20.17 10.59
CA GLN A 200 7.34 -19.71 11.53
C GLN A 200 7.13 -18.27 12.02
N LEU A 201 6.39 -17.43 11.28
CA LEU A 201 6.13 -16.04 11.69
C LEU A 201 4.80 -15.89 12.43
N ASN A 202 3.78 -16.73 12.22
CA ASN A 202 2.46 -16.66 12.88
C ASN A 202 1.89 -15.23 13.09
N LEU A 203 2.12 -14.35 12.12
CA LEU A 203 1.79 -12.92 12.21
C LEU A 203 0.35 -12.61 11.74
N ILE A 204 -0.36 -13.62 11.20
CA ILE A 204 -1.70 -13.43 10.62
C ILE A 204 -2.73 -13.05 11.69
N TRP A 205 -2.64 -13.63 12.89
CA TRP A 205 -3.72 -13.55 13.88
C TRP A 205 -3.35 -12.75 15.13
N ASP A 206 -2.09 -12.36 15.31
CA ASP A 206 -1.63 -11.61 16.48
C ASP A 206 -2.30 -10.21 16.60
N ALA A 207 -2.58 -9.76 17.83
CA ALA A 207 -3.21 -8.46 18.15
C ALA A 207 -2.31 -7.26 17.81
N ARG A 208 -1.00 -7.48 17.78
CA ARG A 208 0.00 -6.54 17.23
C ARG A 208 0.38 -6.88 15.78
N GLY A 209 -0.26 -7.92 15.23
CA GLY A 209 -0.01 -8.49 13.93
C GLY A 209 -0.40 -7.55 12.80
N PHE A 210 0.49 -7.53 11.82
CA PHE A 210 0.46 -6.80 10.56
C PHE A 210 -0.88 -6.72 9.79
N PRO A 211 -1.69 -7.79 9.72
CA PRO A 211 -2.82 -7.79 8.79
C PRO A 211 -4.10 -7.21 9.35
N LYS A 212 -4.25 -6.98 10.67
CA LYS A 212 -5.46 -6.34 11.22
C LYS A 212 -5.70 -4.94 10.64
N PRO A 213 -4.71 -4.02 10.68
CA PRO A 213 -4.84 -2.70 10.04
C PRO A 213 -5.15 -2.78 8.55
N LEU A 214 -4.57 -3.77 7.86
CA LEU A 214 -4.70 -3.92 6.42
C LEU A 214 -6.09 -4.47 6.03
N PHE A 215 -6.63 -5.45 6.78
CA PHE A 215 -8.01 -5.90 6.63
C PHE A 215 -9.01 -4.75 6.81
N TYR A 216 -8.77 -3.86 7.78
CA TYR A 216 -9.60 -2.67 7.96
C TYR A 216 -9.54 -1.76 6.73
N ILE A 217 -8.34 -1.39 6.26
CA ILE A 217 -8.20 -0.45 5.14
C ILE A 217 -8.78 -1.05 3.85
N VAL A 218 -8.51 -2.31 3.54
CA VAL A 218 -9.06 -2.98 2.35
C VAL A 218 -10.58 -3.10 2.46
N GLY A 219 -11.10 -3.53 3.61
CA GLY A 219 -12.54 -3.61 3.86
C GLY A 219 -13.24 -2.26 3.72
N PHE A 220 -12.71 -1.21 4.35
CA PHE A 220 -13.23 0.15 4.22
C PHE A 220 -13.11 0.70 2.80
N THR A 221 -12.09 0.32 2.04
CA THR A 221 -11.95 0.70 0.62
C THR A 221 -13.03 0.07 -0.25
N ILE A 222 -13.30 -1.23 -0.05
CA ILE A 222 -14.36 -1.94 -0.80
C ILE A 222 -15.73 -1.35 -0.45
N ILE A 223 -16.01 -1.12 0.84
CA ILE A 223 -17.28 -0.55 1.30
C ILE A 223 -17.46 0.86 0.75
N ASN A 224 -16.44 1.72 0.85
CA ASN A 224 -16.51 3.07 0.31
C ASN A 224 -16.66 3.07 -1.22
N GLY A 225 -15.89 2.23 -1.92
CA GLY A 225 -16.02 2.04 -3.35
C GLY A 225 -17.44 1.59 -3.74
N TRP A 226 -18.03 0.66 -3.00
CA TRP A 226 -19.41 0.24 -3.19
C TRP A 226 -20.41 1.39 -2.99
N ILE A 227 -20.29 2.15 -1.91
CA ILE A 227 -21.20 3.27 -1.62
C ILE A 227 -21.14 4.32 -2.74
N VAL A 228 -19.92 4.71 -3.14
CA VAL A 228 -19.71 5.74 -4.17
C VAL A 228 -20.24 5.29 -5.54
N THR A 229 -20.15 3.99 -5.85
CA THR A 229 -20.57 3.44 -7.14
C THR A 229 -22.05 3.10 -7.19
N ALA A 230 -22.61 2.49 -6.15
CA ALA A 230 -24.03 2.10 -6.08
C ALA A 230 -24.98 3.28 -5.90
N PHE A 231 -24.56 4.35 -5.20
CA PHE A 231 -25.37 5.56 -5.00
C PHE A 231 -24.97 6.72 -5.92
N ARG A 232 -24.27 6.43 -7.01
CA ARG A 232 -23.81 7.41 -8.02
C ARG A 232 -24.93 8.32 -8.54
N ASP A 233 -26.15 7.80 -8.67
CA ASP A 233 -27.29 8.52 -9.24
C ASP A 233 -28.15 9.28 -8.21
N LYS A 234 -27.77 9.23 -6.92
CA LYS A 234 -28.48 9.87 -5.81
C LYS A 234 -27.87 11.23 -5.48
N PRO A 235 -28.63 12.15 -4.82
CA PRO A 235 -28.07 13.42 -4.37
C PRO A 235 -26.87 13.21 -3.44
N TRP A 236 -25.80 13.99 -3.65
CA TRP A 236 -24.52 13.83 -2.96
C TRP A 236 -24.63 13.76 -1.43
N LEU A 237 -25.52 14.57 -0.84
CA LEU A 237 -25.73 14.62 0.61
C LEU A 237 -26.21 13.27 1.18
N MET A 238 -27.07 12.56 0.44
CA MET A 238 -27.56 11.24 0.86
C MET A 238 -26.44 10.21 0.91
N VAL A 239 -25.55 10.23 -0.08
CA VAL A 239 -24.42 9.28 -0.17
C VAL A 239 -23.44 9.47 1.00
N ILE A 240 -23.15 10.73 1.37
CA ILE A 240 -22.27 11.04 2.50
C ILE A 240 -22.91 10.59 3.82
N ILE A 241 -24.20 10.85 4.01
CA ILE A 241 -24.93 10.46 5.23
C ILE A 241 -24.98 8.93 5.36
N MET A 242 -25.29 8.21 4.28
CA MET A 242 -25.31 6.74 4.30
C MET A 242 -23.91 6.15 4.50
N GLY A 243 -22.89 6.71 3.84
CA GLY A 243 -21.52 6.25 3.98
C GLY A 243 -20.94 6.49 5.38
N ALA A 244 -21.21 7.66 5.95
CA ALA A 244 -20.86 7.96 7.35
C ALA A 244 -21.63 7.06 8.32
N GLY A 245 -22.92 6.81 8.07
CA GLY A 245 -23.75 5.91 8.89
C GLY A 245 -23.21 4.48 8.91
N ILE A 246 -22.94 3.89 7.74
CA ILE A 246 -22.38 2.53 7.62
C ILE A 246 -21.01 2.44 8.31
N SER A 247 -20.14 3.43 8.09
CA SER A 247 -18.82 3.47 8.71
C SER A 247 -18.90 3.60 10.24
N THR A 248 -19.83 4.40 10.74
CA THR A 248 -20.07 4.58 12.18
C THR A 248 -20.65 3.32 12.83
N VAL A 249 -21.55 2.61 12.15
CA VAL A 249 -22.08 1.32 12.63
C VAL A 249 -20.98 0.26 12.69
N LEU A 250 -20.13 0.19 11.67
CA LEU A 250 -18.98 -0.73 11.64
C LEU A 250 -17.97 -0.43 12.75
N LEU A 251 -17.51 0.82 12.84
CA LEU A 251 -16.56 1.24 13.88
C LEU A 251 -17.16 1.14 15.27
N GLY A 252 -18.44 1.49 15.44
CA GLY A 252 -19.17 1.34 16.70
C GLY A 252 -19.28 -0.11 17.13
N THR A 253 -19.57 -1.03 16.20
CA THR A 253 -19.59 -2.47 16.48
C THR A 253 -18.21 -2.98 16.90
N LEU A 254 -17.15 -2.56 16.19
CA LEU A 254 -15.78 -2.93 16.53
C LEU A 254 -15.34 -2.37 17.89
N TYR A 255 -15.70 -1.12 18.19
CA TYR A 255 -15.45 -0.48 19.48
C TYR A 255 -16.16 -1.23 20.62
N ILE A 256 -17.42 -1.62 20.41
CA ILE A 256 -18.16 -2.44 21.39
C ILE A 256 -17.47 -3.79 21.60
N LEU A 257 -17.04 -4.46 20.52
CA LEU A 257 -16.30 -5.73 20.61
C LEU A 257 -14.95 -5.57 21.33
N GLN A 258 -14.30 -4.41 21.20
CA GLN A 258 -13.08 -4.07 21.92
C GLN A 258 -13.33 -3.83 23.42
N VAL A 259 -14.38 -3.08 23.77
CA VAL A 259 -14.78 -2.81 25.16
C VAL A 259 -15.21 -4.10 25.88
N LEU A 260 -15.89 -5.02 25.18
CA LEU A 260 -16.28 -6.32 25.72
C LEU A 260 -15.09 -7.29 25.89
N GLY A 261 -13.88 -6.92 25.45
CA GLY A 261 -12.66 -7.68 25.65
C GLY A 261 -12.67 -9.07 24.99
N ILE A 262 -13.57 -9.32 24.03
CA ILE A 262 -13.75 -10.63 23.39
C ILE A 262 -12.48 -11.02 22.62
N PHE A 263 -11.87 -10.07 21.90
CA PHE A 263 -10.59 -10.27 21.21
C PHE A 263 -9.42 -10.51 22.18
N GLN A 264 -9.46 -9.92 23.38
CA GLN A 264 -8.40 -10.02 24.37
C GLN A 264 -8.49 -11.33 25.18
N ARG A 265 -9.70 -11.88 25.33
CA ARG A 265 -9.90 -13.23 25.89
C ARG A 265 -9.45 -14.33 24.94
N LEU A 266 -9.76 -14.22 23.65
CA LEU A 266 -9.38 -15.22 22.64
C LEU A 266 -7.86 -15.29 22.41
N GLY A 267 -7.14 -14.16 22.48
CA GLY A 267 -5.67 -14.19 22.41
C GLY A 267 -4.97 -14.70 23.68
N ARG A 268 -5.65 -14.68 24.84
CA ARG A 268 -5.10 -15.16 26.12
C ARG A 268 -5.20 -16.68 26.27
N THR A 269 -6.15 -17.32 25.58
CA THR A 269 -6.29 -18.78 25.56
C THR A 269 -5.19 -19.45 24.76
N ASP A 270 -4.69 -18.85 23.67
CA ASP A 270 -3.58 -19.40 22.88
C ASP A 270 -2.24 -19.32 23.61
N ASN A 271 -1.98 -18.21 24.31
CA ASN A 271 -0.71 -18.04 25.04
C ASN A 271 -0.60 -18.92 26.31
N ARG A 272 -1.71 -19.47 26.83
CA ARG A 272 -1.66 -20.43 27.95
C ARG A 272 -1.03 -21.76 27.54
N TRP A 273 -1.28 -22.24 26.32
CA TRP A 273 -0.71 -23.50 25.84
C TRP A 273 0.82 -23.42 25.64
N ILE A 274 1.31 -22.26 25.19
CA ILE A 274 2.74 -22.00 25.01
C ILE A 274 3.46 -21.91 26.36
N LEU A 275 2.87 -21.22 27.34
CA LEU A 275 3.44 -21.10 28.69
C LEU A 275 3.44 -22.44 29.45
N LEU A 276 2.41 -23.28 29.25
CA LEU A 276 2.35 -24.62 29.85
C LEU A 276 3.41 -25.57 29.28
N HIS A 277 3.70 -25.49 27.97
CA HIS A 277 4.80 -26.26 27.37
C HIS A 277 6.18 -25.76 27.79
N GLN A 278 6.35 -24.45 28.01
CA GLN A 278 7.61 -23.89 28.48
C GLN A 278 7.89 -24.23 29.96
N GLU A 279 6.86 -24.25 30.82
CA GLU A 279 6.99 -24.73 32.21
C GLU A 279 7.24 -26.24 32.32
N GLN A 280 6.69 -27.06 31.42
CA GLN A 280 6.98 -28.49 31.38
C GLN A 280 8.40 -28.80 30.90
N GLY A 281 8.96 -28.00 29.98
CA GLY A 281 10.37 -28.12 29.57
C GLY A 281 11.36 -27.79 30.68
N LEU A 282 11.04 -26.83 31.57
CA LEU A 282 11.89 -26.46 32.70
C LEU A 282 11.84 -27.45 33.87
N ARG A 283 10.75 -28.22 34.03
CA ARG A 283 10.65 -29.27 35.06
C ARG A 283 11.38 -30.58 34.70
N ASN A 284 11.65 -30.83 33.43
CA ASN A 284 12.34 -32.04 32.98
C ASN A 284 13.88 -31.91 33.01
N HIS A 285 14.40 -30.75 33.43
CA HIS A 285 15.83 -30.46 33.53
C HIS A 285 16.31 -30.10 34.95
N CYS A 286 15.49 -30.36 35.98
CA CYS A 286 15.90 -30.37 37.39
C CYS A 286 15.72 -31.77 37.98
#